data_AF-A0A6J7HQE8-F1
#
_entry.id   AF-A0A6J7HQE8-F1
#
_cell.length_a   1.000
_cell.length_b   1.000
_cell.length_c   1.000
_cell.angle_alpha   90.00
_cell.angle_beta   90.00
_cell.angle_gamma   90.00
#
_symmetry.space_group_name_H-M   'P 1'
#
loop_
_entity.id
_entity.type
_entity.pdbx_description
1 polymer ?
#
loop_
_entity_poly.entity_id
_entity_poly.type
_entity_poly.pdbx_seq_one_letter_code
_entity_poly.pdbx_strand_id
1 'polypeptide(L)'
;MSLSHEAVGTFREYERAATTEVDAAVSPLVGRYLRRLAERCAEAGLPRPQVLQSSGGVCALEVAAARGATTVLSGPAGGAAAAAIVSKTTDEPDLLCFDMGGTSCDVLVVAGGRVRETGGGAIGGRPIALPTVDIHTVGAGGGSIAWADAGGALRVGPRSAGAVPGPAAYGGGGTEPTVTDAHVVLGVLTPDVPLAGGVSLDVAAARDAVGRLARATGLELLACARGILRVADAEMARALRVMTVERGVDPRGFALLAYGGAGGLHAAGLAARLGIGRVLVPRAGGVLSALGLAAAERRTDVARTVLLRGDAITPEALAGTTVARAGERIERAYDLRYAGQAFELTVRSGTTDPAVLRRAFDAAHRERYGFDDPDAVLELVTVRETVRGDAPTVTLGSGGDGTTTAGPAVVRLDGATVVVPRGWTAGTDDHGTLHLVADDAVPAPAPWEDEA
;
A
#
# COMPACT_ATOMS: atom_id res chain seq x y z
N MET A 1 -17.43 -17.60 -16.78
CA MET A 1 -16.47 -17.93 -17.85
C MET A 1 -15.60 -16.71 -18.04
N SER A 2 -14.27 -16.85 -17.98
CA SER A 2 -13.33 -15.74 -18.19
C SER A 2 -12.56 -15.99 -19.48
N LEU A 3 -12.73 -15.09 -20.46
CA LEU A 3 -12.02 -15.15 -21.74
C LEU A 3 -10.77 -14.28 -21.67
N SER A 4 -9.62 -14.82 -22.06
CA SER A 4 -8.32 -14.17 -21.82
C SER A 4 -8.13 -12.84 -22.55
N HIS A 5 -8.64 -12.74 -23.77
CA HIS A 5 -8.59 -11.49 -24.56
C HIS A 5 -9.45 -10.36 -23.96
N GLU A 6 -10.46 -10.71 -23.15
CA GLU A 6 -11.29 -9.72 -22.44
C GLU A 6 -10.80 -9.45 -21.02
N ALA A 7 -10.13 -10.42 -20.39
CA ALA A 7 -9.57 -10.28 -19.05
C ALA A 7 -8.31 -9.40 -19.07
N VAL A 8 -7.40 -9.67 -20.01
CA VAL A 8 -6.18 -8.88 -20.21
C VAL A 8 -5.81 -8.86 -21.69
N GLY A 9 -6.04 -7.73 -22.36
CA GLY A 9 -5.77 -7.51 -23.79
C GLY A 9 -4.29 -7.34 -24.17
N THR A 10 -3.37 -8.03 -23.48
CA THR A 10 -1.91 -7.90 -23.64
C THR A 10 -1.29 -9.04 -24.44
N PHE A 11 -0.12 -8.77 -25.04
CA PHE A 11 0.60 -9.67 -25.94
C PHE A 11 1.08 -10.97 -25.28
N ARG A 12 1.70 -10.90 -24.09
CA ARG A 12 2.36 -12.06 -23.46
C ARG A 12 1.36 -13.12 -23.01
N GLU A 13 1.61 -14.37 -23.39
CA GLU A 13 0.68 -15.48 -23.15
C GLU A 13 0.69 -15.97 -21.71
N TYR A 14 1.85 -16.04 -21.06
CA TYR A 14 1.96 -16.57 -19.70
C TYR A 14 1.23 -15.69 -18.68
N GLU A 15 1.53 -14.39 -18.64
CA GLU A 15 0.90 -13.46 -17.71
C GLU A 15 -0.60 -13.28 -18.02
N ARG A 16 -0.98 -13.29 -19.31
CA ARG A 16 -2.39 -13.27 -19.72
C ARG A 16 -3.13 -14.51 -19.24
N ALA A 17 -2.55 -15.70 -19.42
CA ALA A 17 -3.15 -16.96 -18.97
C ALA A 17 -3.26 -17.01 -17.44
N ALA A 18 -2.18 -16.67 -16.72
CA ALA A 18 -2.15 -16.62 -15.27
C ALA A 18 -3.19 -15.65 -14.69
N THR A 19 -3.32 -14.45 -15.27
CA THR A 19 -4.33 -13.48 -14.84
C THR A 19 -5.75 -13.99 -15.11
N THR A 20 -5.97 -14.65 -16.25
CA THR A 20 -7.27 -15.23 -16.59
C THR A 20 -7.65 -16.36 -15.64
N GLU A 21 -6.68 -17.17 -15.20
CA GLU A 21 -6.87 -18.21 -14.18
C GLU A 21 -7.30 -17.59 -12.85
N VAL A 22 -6.61 -16.55 -12.39
CA VAL A 22 -6.97 -15.81 -11.16
C VAL A 22 -8.37 -15.22 -11.28
N ASP A 23 -8.70 -14.59 -12.41
CA ASP A 23 -10.03 -14.02 -12.65
C ASP A 23 -11.12 -15.10 -12.62
N ALA A 24 -10.91 -16.23 -13.30
CA ALA A 24 -11.86 -17.34 -13.33
C ALA A 24 -12.10 -17.93 -11.93
N ALA A 25 -11.07 -17.98 -11.08
CA ALA A 25 -11.18 -18.47 -9.71
C ALA A 25 -11.91 -17.49 -8.79
N VAL A 26 -11.66 -16.18 -8.92
CA VAL A 26 -12.10 -15.16 -7.96
C VAL A 26 -13.46 -14.55 -8.35
N SER A 27 -13.73 -14.31 -9.63
CA SER A 27 -14.95 -13.65 -10.12
C SER A 27 -16.25 -14.28 -9.61
N PRO A 28 -16.42 -15.62 -9.57
CA PRO A 28 -17.65 -16.22 -9.04
C PRO A 28 -17.86 -15.97 -7.54
N LEU A 29 -16.78 -15.90 -6.75
CA LEU A 29 -16.84 -15.67 -5.31
C LEU A 29 -17.21 -14.21 -5.03
N VAL A 30 -16.46 -13.28 -5.63
CA VAL A 30 -16.66 -11.84 -5.53
C VAL A 30 -18.04 -11.46 -6.06
N GLY A 31 -18.43 -11.97 -7.23
CA GLY A 31 -19.72 -11.67 -7.84
C GLY A 31 -20.92 -12.15 -7.02
N ARG A 32 -20.81 -13.25 -6.25
CA ARG A 32 -21.87 -13.64 -5.30
C ARG A 32 -21.95 -12.70 -4.10
N TYR A 33 -20.79 -12.32 -3.55
CA TYR A 33 -20.72 -11.38 -2.43
C TYR A 33 -21.30 -10.02 -2.81
N LEU A 34 -20.84 -9.46 -3.93
CA LEU A 34 -21.25 -8.14 -4.41
C LEU A 34 -22.75 -8.08 -4.73
N ARG A 35 -23.33 -9.12 -5.36
CA ARG A 35 -24.77 -9.15 -5.62
C ARG A 35 -25.59 -9.12 -4.33
N ARG A 36 -25.22 -9.93 -3.33
CA ARG A 36 -25.87 -9.89 -2.00
C ARG A 36 -25.71 -8.54 -1.32
N LEU A 37 -24.55 -7.90 -1.46
CA LEU A 37 -24.34 -6.55 -0.93
C LEU A 37 -25.28 -5.54 -1.61
N ALA A 38 -25.42 -5.60 -2.94
CA ALA A 38 -26.33 -4.73 -3.68
C ALA A 38 -27.79 -4.92 -3.27
N GLU A 39 -28.23 -6.16 -3.08
CA GLU A 39 -29.58 -6.51 -2.58
C GLU A 39 -29.82 -5.89 -1.20
N ARG A 40 -28.88 -6.08 -0.25
CA ARG A 40 -28.98 -5.51 1.10
C ARG A 40 -28.95 -3.98 1.11
N CYS A 41 -28.16 -3.36 0.24
CA CYS A 41 -28.17 -1.91 0.08
C CYS A 41 -29.55 -1.44 -0.40
N ALA A 42 -30.15 -2.12 -1.38
CA ALA A 42 -31.48 -1.78 -1.88
C ALA A 42 -32.57 -1.94 -0.80
N GLU A 43 -32.54 -3.05 -0.04
CA GLU A 43 -33.45 -3.28 1.09
C GLU A 43 -33.32 -2.20 2.18
N ALA A 44 -32.12 -1.67 2.38
CA ALA A 44 -31.83 -0.58 3.33
C ALA A 44 -32.08 0.83 2.74
N GLY A 45 -32.55 0.95 1.49
CA GLY A 45 -32.75 2.24 0.83
C GLY A 45 -31.45 3.00 0.49
N LEU A 46 -30.32 2.31 0.45
CA LEU A 46 -29.00 2.87 0.14
C LEU A 46 -28.72 2.84 -1.37
N PRO A 47 -27.88 3.77 -1.87
CA PRO A 47 -27.45 3.75 -3.26
C PRO A 47 -26.67 2.47 -3.57
N ARG A 48 -26.63 2.13 -4.86
CA ARG A 48 -25.90 0.97 -5.33
C ARG A 48 -24.39 1.19 -5.16
N PRO A 49 -23.67 0.28 -4.50
CA PRO A 49 -22.27 0.53 -4.15
C PRO A 49 -21.36 0.49 -5.38
N GLN A 50 -20.30 1.29 -5.32
CA GLN A 50 -19.15 1.19 -6.22
C GLN A 50 -18.07 0.32 -5.59
N VAL A 51 -17.19 -0.25 -6.42
CA VAL A 51 -16.14 -1.16 -5.97
C VAL A 51 -14.79 -0.60 -6.35
N LEU A 52 -13.89 -0.53 -5.36
CA LEU A 52 -12.50 -0.12 -5.56
C LEU A 52 -11.71 -1.21 -6.28
N GLN A 53 -10.92 -0.76 -7.25
CA GLN A 53 -10.05 -1.60 -8.05
C GLN A 53 -8.60 -1.49 -7.56
N SER A 54 -7.78 -2.47 -7.89
CA SER A 54 -6.34 -2.49 -7.61
C SER A 54 -5.61 -1.28 -8.21
N SER A 55 -6.16 -0.66 -9.25
CA SER A 55 -5.64 0.56 -9.88
C SER A 55 -5.98 1.86 -9.13
N GLY A 56 -6.65 1.78 -7.97
CA GLY A 56 -6.93 2.91 -7.09
C GLY A 56 -8.17 3.75 -7.44
N GLY A 57 -8.87 3.41 -8.52
CA GLY A 57 -10.16 3.99 -8.86
C GLY A 57 -11.33 3.05 -8.59
N VAL A 58 -12.55 3.58 -8.65
CA VAL A 58 -13.78 2.81 -8.45
C VAL A 58 -14.49 2.49 -9.75
N CYS A 59 -15.13 1.33 -9.82
CA CYS A 59 -15.99 0.93 -10.93
C CYS A 59 -17.39 0.50 -10.45
N ALA A 60 -18.27 0.29 -11.41
CA ALA A 60 -19.58 -0.28 -11.14
C ALA A 60 -19.46 -1.71 -10.61
N LEU A 61 -20.35 -2.07 -9.70
CA LEU A 61 -20.38 -3.38 -9.07
C LEU A 61 -20.41 -4.54 -10.08
N GLU A 62 -21.15 -4.41 -11.18
CA GLU A 62 -21.22 -5.43 -12.23
C GLU A 62 -19.88 -5.66 -12.91
N VAL A 63 -19.11 -4.59 -13.10
CA VAL A 63 -17.79 -4.66 -13.72
C VAL A 63 -16.86 -5.45 -12.79
N ALA A 64 -16.83 -5.11 -11.50
CA ALA A 64 -16.05 -5.84 -10.52
C ALA A 64 -16.53 -7.29 -10.33
N ALA A 65 -17.83 -7.55 -10.39
CA ALA A 65 -18.41 -8.89 -10.29
C ALA A 65 -18.06 -9.77 -11.50
N ALA A 66 -17.91 -9.16 -12.69
CA ALA A 66 -17.52 -9.86 -13.91
C ALA A 66 -15.99 -10.02 -14.04
N ARG A 67 -15.20 -9.12 -13.42
CA ARG A 67 -13.73 -9.06 -13.48
C ARG A 67 -13.13 -9.01 -12.07
N GLY A 68 -13.32 -10.08 -11.31
CA GLY A 68 -12.88 -10.18 -9.92
C GLY A 68 -11.38 -9.99 -9.73
N ALA A 69 -10.55 -10.33 -10.73
CA ALA A 69 -9.10 -10.11 -10.66
C ALA A 69 -8.73 -8.62 -10.48
N THR A 70 -9.56 -7.69 -10.96
CA THR A 70 -9.33 -6.24 -10.80
C THR A 70 -9.55 -5.73 -9.38
N THR A 71 -10.02 -6.58 -8.45
CA THR A 71 -10.24 -6.22 -7.04
C THR A 71 -9.20 -6.81 -6.10
N VAL A 72 -8.24 -7.57 -6.63
CA VAL A 72 -7.15 -8.19 -5.86
C VAL A 72 -6.22 -7.08 -5.34
N LEU A 73 -6.02 -7.00 -4.02
CA LEU A 73 -5.29 -5.89 -3.36
C LEU A 73 -5.95 -4.51 -3.51
N SER A 74 -7.28 -4.44 -3.68
CA SER A 74 -7.97 -3.14 -3.75
C SER A 74 -7.94 -2.35 -2.43
N GLY A 75 -7.88 -3.02 -1.28
CA GLY A 75 -7.81 -2.34 0.03
C GLY A 75 -6.61 -1.39 0.14
N PRO A 76 -5.37 -1.89 -0.04
CA PRO A 76 -4.17 -1.05 -0.06
C PRO A 76 -4.19 0.04 -1.14
N ALA A 77 -4.85 -0.19 -2.28
CA ALA A 77 -5.04 0.84 -3.31
C ALA A 77 -5.88 2.04 -2.79
N GLY A 78 -6.78 1.81 -1.83
CA GLY A 78 -7.51 2.87 -1.14
C GLY A 78 -6.57 3.71 -0.28
N GLY A 79 -5.64 3.08 0.45
CA GLY A 79 -4.59 3.78 1.19
C GLY A 79 -3.74 4.67 0.28
N ALA A 80 -3.44 4.18 -0.93
CA ALA A 80 -2.72 4.95 -1.94
C ALA A 80 -3.50 6.18 -2.42
N ALA A 81 -4.80 6.04 -2.70
CA ALA A 81 -5.66 7.15 -3.08
C ALA A 81 -5.71 8.21 -1.98
N ALA A 82 -5.77 7.79 -0.71
CA ALA A 82 -5.72 8.69 0.43
C ALA A 82 -4.34 9.36 0.61
N ALA A 83 -3.25 8.64 0.34
CA ALA A 83 -1.90 9.22 0.39
C ALA A 83 -1.73 10.39 -0.58
N ALA A 84 -2.35 10.33 -1.76
CA ALA A 84 -2.38 11.47 -2.69
C ALA A 84 -3.15 12.69 -2.16
N ILE A 85 -4.15 12.46 -1.30
CA ILE A 85 -4.88 13.55 -0.61
C ILE A 85 -3.98 14.14 0.47
N VAL A 86 -3.40 13.30 1.33
CA VAL A 86 -2.49 13.73 2.40
C VAL A 86 -1.32 14.51 1.83
N SER A 87 -0.72 14.03 0.74
CA SER A 87 0.35 14.72 0.02
C SER A 87 -0.02 16.16 -0.34
N LYS A 88 -1.23 16.39 -0.85
CA LYS A 88 -1.72 17.73 -1.19
C LYS A 88 -2.06 18.57 0.03
N THR A 89 -2.65 17.99 1.07
CA THR A 89 -3.11 18.75 2.24
C THR A 89 -2.00 19.06 3.24
N THR A 90 -0.86 18.38 3.13
CA THR A 90 0.32 18.60 3.98
C THR A 90 1.49 19.24 3.22
N ASP A 91 1.29 19.57 1.94
CA ASP A 91 2.33 20.05 1.02
C ASP A 91 3.58 19.15 0.96
N GLU A 92 3.37 17.83 1.10
CA GLU A 92 4.41 16.81 1.04
C GLU A 92 4.28 15.97 -0.23
N PRO A 93 4.99 16.31 -1.32
CA PRO A 93 4.84 15.63 -2.61
C PRO A 93 5.44 14.21 -2.62
N ASP A 94 6.41 13.94 -1.75
CA ASP A 94 7.19 12.71 -1.75
C ASP A 94 6.98 11.93 -0.45
N LEU A 95 6.11 10.91 -0.52
CA LEU A 95 5.72 10.08 0.63
C LEU A 95 6.13 8.63 0.45
N LEU A 96 6.82 8.10 1.46
CA LEU A 96 6.96 6.65 1.65
C LEU A 96 5.80 6.21 2.56
N CYS A 97 4.87 5.43 2.02
CA CYS A 97 3.65 5.05 2.71
C CYS A 97 3.81 3.70 3.40
N PHE A 98 3.31 3.60 4.62
CA PHE A 98 3.38 2.44 5.48
C PHE A 98 2.00 2.20 6.12
N ASP A 99 1.24 1.25 5.58
CA ASP A 99 -0.01 0.75 6.16
C ASP A 99 0.30 -0.46 7.02
N MET A 100 0.00 -0.44 8.32
CA MET A 100 0.14 -1.63 9.16
C MET A 100 -1.17 -1.98 9.85
N GLY A 101 -1.68 -3.16 9.49
CA GLY A 101 -2.87 -3.77 10.09
C GLY A 101 -2.54 -4.89 11.08
N GLY A 102 -3.53 -5.74 11.34
CA GLY A 102 -3.38 -6.90 12.23
C GLY A 102 -2.64 -8.09 11.60
N THR A 103 -2.53 -8.18 10.28
CA THR A 103 -1.99 -9.39 9.62
C THR A 103 -0.79 -9.08 8.74
N SER A 104 -0.84 -7.94 8.06
CA SER A 104 0.13 -7.54 7.04
C SER A 104 0.47 -6.06 7.20
N CYS A 105 1.51 -5.69 6.46
CA CYS A 105 1.85 -4.32 6.18
C CYS A 105 1.97 -4.13 4.67
N ASP A 106 1.48 -3.00 4.16
CA ASP A 106 1.56 -2.58 2.77
C ASP A 106 2.42 -1.32 2.64
N VAL A 107 3.35 -1.34 1.68
CA VAL A 107 4.27 -0.24 1.39
C VAL A 107 4.06 0.25 -0.03
N LEU A 108 4.01 1.57 -0.21
CA LEU A 108 3.96 2.21 -1.52
C LEU A 108 4.69 3.56 -1.53
N VAL A 109 4.92 4.09 -2.72
CA VAL A 109 5.62 5.37 -2.93
C VAL A 109 4.71 6.35 -3.67
N VAL A 110 4.56 7.54 -3.11
CA VAL A 110 4.05 8.74 -3.79
C VAL A 110 5.25 9.60 -4.14
N ALA A 111 5.39 9.97 -5.41
CA ALA A 111 6.48 10.84 -5.86
C ALA A 111 5.90 12.01 -6.66
N GLY A 112 6.29 13.23 -6.36
CA GLY A 112 5.74 14.43 -7.01
C GLY A 112 4.21 14.54 -6.90
N GLY A 113 3.63 14.10 -5.77
CA GLY A 113 2.19 14.08 -5.51
C GLY A 113 1.41 13.02 -6.29
N ARG A 114 2.09 12.06 -6.93
CA ARG A 114 1.48 11.00 -7.73
C ARG A 114 1.82 9.61 -7.17
N VAL A 115 0.79 8.80 -7.00
CA VAL A 115 0.93 7.38 -6.67
C VAL A 115 1.54 6.66 -7.85
N ARG A 116 2.56 5.83 -7.60
CA ARG A 116 3.15 4.97 -8.63
C ARG A 116 2.20 3.83 -8.99
N GLU A 117 2.07 3.57 -10.29
CA GLU A 117 1.29 2.47 -10.84
C GLU A 117 2.19 1.58 -11.67
N THR A 118 1.95 0.27 -11.62
CA THR A 118 2.62 -0.74 -12.44
C THR A 118 1.62 -1.45 -13.35
N GLY A 119 2.09 -1.90 -14.52
CA GLY A 119 1.29 -2.67 -15.49
C GLY A 119 1.12 -4.14 -15.12
N GLY A 120 1.64 -4.56 -13.96
CA GLY A 120 1.46 -5.88 -13.42
C GLY A 120 2.20 -6.11 -12.10
N GLY A 121 1.95 -7.26 -11.50
CA GLY A 121 2.54 -7.69 -10.24
C GLY A 121 2.42 -9.20 -10.09
N ALA A 122 2.52 -9.70 -8.87
CA ALA A 122 2.28 -11.10 -8.58
C ALA A 122 1.50 -11.26 -7.28
N ILE A 123 0.64 -12.29 -7.22
CA ILE A 123 -0.01 -12.72 -6.00
C ILE A 123 0.20 -14.22 -5.80
N GLY A 124 0.69 -14.62 -4.63
CA GLY A 124 0.99 -16.03 -4.35
C GLY A 124 1.90 -16.68 -5.40
N GLY A 125 2.86 -15.93 -5.94
CA GLY A 125 3.77 -16.38 -7.00
C GLY A 125 3.17 -16.41 -8.41
N ARG A 126 1.89 -16.04 -8.59
CA ARG A 126 1.23 -15.97 -9.90
C ARG A 126 1.25 -14.54 -10.45
N PRO A 127 1.70 -14.32 -11.69
CA PRO A 127 1.62 -13.00 -12.31
C PRO A 127 0.19 -12.51 -12.47
N ILE A 128 -0.01 -11.20 -12.29
CA ILE A 128 -1.22 -10.46 -12.64
C ILE A 128 -0.80 -9.32 -13.56
N ALA A 129 -1.28 -9.31 -14.80
CA ALA A 129 -0.99 -8.30 -15.81
C ALA A 129 -2.11 -7.24 -15.93
N LEU A 130 -2.64 -6.81 -14.78
CA LEU A 130 -3.61 -5.73 -14.69
C LEU A 130 -2.94 -4.48 -14.14
N PRO A 131 -3.38 -3.27 -14.55
CA PRO A 131 -2.98 -2.03 -13.90
C PRO A 131 -3.26 -2.11 -12.40
N THR A 132 -2.24 -1.83 -11.61
CA THR A 132 -2.34 -1.84 -10.15
C THR A 132 -1.49 -0.72 -9.58
N VAL A 133 -1.90 -0.20 -8.43
CA VAL A 133 -1.00 0.59 -7.60
C VAL A 133 0.22 -0.28 -7.28
N ASP A 134 1.40 0.34 -7.34
CA ASP A 134 2.67 -0.30 -7.05
C ASP A 134 2.85 -0.45 -5.53
N ILE A 135 2.41 -1.60 -5.03
CA ILE A 135 2.35 -1.93 -3.61
C ILE A 135 3.22 -3.16 -3.35
N HIS A 136 3.99 -3.10 -2.26
CA HIS A 136 4.69 -4.24 -1.72
C HIS A 136 4.10 -4.62 -0.37
N THR A 137 3.51 -5.82 -0.30
CA THR A 137 2.92 -6.37 0.93
C THR A 137 3.90 -7.31 1.63
N VAL A 138 4.03 -7.16 2.94
CA VAL A 138 4.81 -8.06 3.82
C VAL A 138 3.92 -8.63 4.93
N GLY A 139 4.20 -9.88 5.32
CA GLY A 139 3.51 -10.58 6.41
C GLY A 139 3.93 -10.12 7.81
N ALA A 140 3.95 -8.81 8.05
CA ALA A 140 4.31 -8.18 9.31
C ALA A 140 3.17 -7.23 9.75
N GLY A 141 2.30 -7.69 10.64
CA GLY A 141 1.23 -6.92 11.25
C GLY A 141 1.17 -7.15 12.76
N GLY A 142 0.23 -6.51 13.44
CA GLY A 142 0.09 -6.63 14.91
C GLY A 142 -0.10 -8.07 15.42
N GLY A 143 -0.80 -8.90 14.65
CA GLY A 143 -1.02 -10.32 14.94
C GLY A 143 0.05 -11.25 14.40
N SER A 144 1.15 -10.76 13.81
CA SER A 144 2.25 -11.65 13.39
C SER A 144 2.82 -12.39 14.59
N ILE A 145 2.89 -13.72 14.47
CA ILE A 145 3.22 -14.62 15.57
C ILE A 145 4.74 -14.66 15.75
N ALA A 146 5.20 -14.47 16.98
CA ALA A 146 6.57 -14.66 17.39
C ALA A 146 6.84 -16.13 17.79
N TRP A 147 7.99 -16.64 17.41
CA TRP A 147 8.39 -18.03 17.68
C TRP A 147 9.91 -18.16 17.72
N ALA A 148 10.41 -19.24 18.33
CA ALA A 148 11.82 -19.60 18.30
C ALA A 148 12.06 -20.67 17.24
N ASP A 149 13.05 -20.48 16.37
CA ASP A 149 13.43 -21.51 15.40
C ASP A 149 14.22 -22.66 16.03
N ALA A 150 14.55 -23.67 15.22
CA ALA A 150 15.29 -24.85 15.69
C ALA A 150 16.68 -24.52 16.26
N GLY A 151 17.25 -23.36 15.90
CA GLY A 151 18.50 -22.84 16.44
C GLY A 151 18.32 -21.94 17.67
N GLY A 152 17.09 -21.73 18.14
CA GLY A 152 16.77 -20.85 19.26
C GLY A 152 16.69 -19.37 18.88
N ALA A 153 16.78 -19.01 17.59
CA ALA A 153 16.69 -17.63 17.16
C ALA A 153 15.23 -17.15 17.16
N LEU A 154 15.01 -15.93 17.65
CA LEU A 154 13.70 -15.30 17.65
C LEU A 154 13.27 -14.91 16.23
N ARG A 155 12.07 -15.33 15.84
CA ARG A 155 11.43 -15.05 14.55
C ARG A 155 10.05 -14.45 14.77
N VAL A 156 9.57 -13.65 13.81
CA VAL A 156 8.21 -13.09 13.79
C VAL A 156 7.62 -13.29 12.40
N GLY A 157 6.39 -13.79 12.33
CA GLY A 157 5.74 -14.14 11.07
C GLY A 157 6.36 -15.38 10.40
N PRO A 158 5.97 -15.71 9.16
CA PRO A 158 4.86 -15.08 8.41
C PRO A 158 3.48 -15.51 8.90
N ARG A 159 3.39 -16.45 9.86
CA ARG A 159 2.13 -16.85 10.49
C ARG A 159 1.53 -15.68 11.26
N SER A 160 0.21 -15.54 11.19
CA SER A 160 -0.55 -14.52 11.90
C SER A 160 -1.67 -15.16 12.71
N ALA A 161 -1.96 -14.60 13.87
CA ALA A 161 -3.10 -14.96 14.72
C ALA A 161 -4.45 -14.48 14.14
N GLY A 162 -4.42 -13.64 13.10
CA GLY A 162 -5.60 -13.08 12.45
C GLY A 162 -6.46 -12.26 13.42
N ALA A 163 -7.76 -12.20 13.16
CA ALA A 163 -8.73 -11.58 14.07
C ALA A 163 -9.31 -12.60 15.08
N VAL A 164 -9.39 -13.87 14.69
CA VAL A 164 -9.87 -14.98 15.52
C VAL A 164 -8.90 -16.16 15.34
N PRO A 165 -8.25 -16.67 16.42
CA PRO A 165 -8.43 -16.27 17.81
C PRO A 165 -7.80 -14.90 18.17
N GLY A 166 -6.95 -14.35 17.29
CA GLY A 166 -6.27 -13.07 17.48
C GLY A 166 -5.10 -13.13 18.48
N PRO A 167 -4.41 -12.00 18.69
CA PRO A 167 -3.46 -11.81 19.79
C PRO A 167 -3.99 -12.31 21.13
N ALA A 168 -3.11 -12.84 21.98
CA ALA A 168 -3.51 -13.30 23.31
C ALA A 168 -4.15 -12.16 24.13
N ALA A 169 -3.62 -10.94 23.97
CA ALA A 169 -4.12 -9.72 24.57
C ALA A 169 -5.58 -9.38 24.23
N TYR A 170 -6.17 -9.97 23.18
CA TYR A 170 -7.57 -9.70 22.82
C TYR A 170 -8.57 -10.55 23.60
N GLY A 171 -8.12 -11.53 24.39
CA GLY A 171 -9.00 -12.40 25.18
C GLY A 171 -9.86 -13.36 24.34
N GLY A 172 -9.63 -13.45 23.02
CA GLY A 172 -10.37 -14.31 22.07
C GLY A 172 -9.96 -15.78 22.06
N GLY A 173 -9.19 -16.23 23.06
CA GLY A 173 -8.62 -17.59 23.13
C GLY A 173 -7.25 -17.74 22.46
N GLY A 174 -6.65 -16.65 21.99
CA GLY A 174 -5.29 -16.63 21.45
C GLY A 174 -4.25 -16.99 22.51
N THR A 175 -3.24 -17.79 22.15
CA THR A 175 -2.17 -18.21 23.07
C THR A 175 -0.77 -18.11 22.49
N GLU A 176 -0.62 -17.91 21.17
CA GLU A 176 0.70 -17.65 20.59
C GLU A 176 1.06 -16.17 20.80
N PRO A 177 2.32 -15.83 21.13
CA PRO A 177 2.74 -14.44 21.31
C PRO A 177 2.77 -13.71 19.97
N THR A 178 2.32 -12.46 19.96
CA THR A 178 2.25 -11.61 18.76
C THR A 178 2.96 -10.26 18.96
N VAL A 179 3.09 -9.50 17.87
CA VAL A 179 3.59 -8.11 17.91
C VAL A 179 2.72 -7.23 18.81
N THR A 180 1.40 -7.39 18.80
CA THR A 180 0.48 -6.69 19.70
C THR A 180 0.72 -7.09 21.15
N ASP A 181 0.92 -8.38 21.45
CA ASP A 181 1.21 -8.84 22.82
C ASP A 181 2.51 -8.21 23.35
N ALA A 182 3.53 -8.06 22.51
CA ALA A 182 4.78 -7.38 22.88
C ALA A 182 4.54 -5.91 23.25
N HIS A 183 3.72 -5.16 22.50
CA HIS A 183 3.36 -3.79 22.85
C HIS A 183 2.59 -3.69 24.17
N VAL A 184 1.72 -4.66 24.46
CA VAL A 184 0.98 -4.73 25.72
C VAL A 184 1.92 -5.03 26.89
N VAL A 185 2.86 -5.96 26.71
CA VAL A 185 3.87 -6.29 27.74
C VAL A 185 4.77 -5.09 28.04
N LEU A 186 5.11 -4.28 27.04
CA LEU A 186 5.91 -3.07 27.20
C LEU A 186 5.10 -1.85 27.69
N GLY A 187 3.78 -1.97 27.83
CA GLY A 187 2.92 -0.87 28.27
C GLY A 187 2.71 0.23 27.21
N VAL A 188 3.05 -0.03 25.94
CA VAL A 188 2.75 0.88 24.83
C VAL A 188 1.25 0.85 24.50
N LEU A 189 0.64 -0.34 24.57
CA LEU A 189 -0.81 -0.51 24.53
C LEU A 189 -1.30 -0.82 25.94
N THR A 190 -2.26 -0.04 26.43
CA THR A 190 -2.70 -0.08 27.83
C THR A 190 -4.20 -0.39 27.92
N PRO A 191 -4.66 -1.12 28.96
CA PRO A 191 -6.03 -1.64 29.04
C PRO A 191 -7.09 -0.59 29.39
N ASP A 192 -6.68 0.59 29.84
CA ASP A 192 -7.54 1.73 30.16
C ASP A 192 -8.19 2.35 28.92
N VAL A 193 -7.64 2.08 27.74
CA VAL A 193 -8.18 2.56 26.46
C VAL A 193 -8.56 1.35 25.60
N PRO A 194 -9.85 1.17 25.27
CA PRO A 194 -10.25 0.10 24.37
C PRO A 194 -9.64 0.31 22.98
N LEU A 195 -9.20 -0.78 22.35
CA LEU A 195 -8.81 -0.74 20.95
C LEU A 195 -10.05 -0.58 20.05
N ALA A 196 -9.83 -0.29 18.77
CA ALA A 196 -10.89 -0.21 17.77
C ALA A 196 -11.85 -1.42 17.86
N GLY A 197 -13.16 -1.14 17.86
CA GLY A 197 -14.18 -2.18 18.04
C GLY A 197 -14.51 -2.55 19.49
N GLY A 198 -13.95 -1.85 20.49
CA GLY A 198 -14.28 -2.04 21.91
C GLY A 198 -13.53 -3.19 22.58
N VAL A 199 -12.43 -3.66 22.00
CA VAL A 199 -11.62 -4.74 22.57
C VAL A 199 -10.90 -4.24 23.81
N SER A 200 -11.20 -4.88 24.96
CA SER A 200 -10.47 -4.68 26.21
C SER A 200 -9.25 -5.60 26.24
N LEU A 201 -8.11 -5.07 26.69
CA LEU A 201 -6.83 -5.79 26.65
C LEU A 201 -6.63 -6.68 27.88
N ASP A 202 -6.38 -7.97 27.64
CA ASP A 202 -5.94 -8.91 28.66
C ASP A 202 -4.41 -8.90 28.78
N VAL A 203 -3.93 -8.06 29.70
CA VAL A 203 -2.49 -7.91 29.98
C VAL A 203 -1.88 -9.20 30.51
N ALA A 204 -2.63 -10.00 31.28
CA ALA A 204 -2.13 -11.25 31.84
C ALA A 204 -1.91 -12.29 30.74
N ALA A 205 -2.87 -12.44 29.81
CA ALA A 205 -2.76 -13.32 28.65
C ALA A 205 -1.56 -12.95 27.77
N ALA A 206 -1.34 -11.65 27.52
CA ALA A 206 -0.17 -11.16 26.77
C ALA A 206 1.15 -11.54 27.46
N ARG A 207 1.25 -11.29 28.78
CA ARG A 207 2.43 -11.65 29.59
C ARG A 207 2.69 -13.14 29.59
N ASP A 208 1.65 -13.96 29.68
CA ASP A 208 1.77 -15.42 29.65
C ASP A 208 2.26 -15.93 28.30
N ALA A 209 1.71 -15.39 27.20
CA ALA A 209 2.11 -15.75 25.84
C ALA A 209 3.58 -15.39 25.56
N VAL A 210 3.96 -14.12 25.80
CA VAL A 210 5.36 -13.68 25.61
C VAL A 210 6.29 -14.36 26.60
N GLY A 211 5.84 -14.60 27.84
CA GLY A 211 6.61 -15.30 28.87
C GLY A 211 6.94 -16.76 28.52
N ARG A 212 6.04 -17.47 27.82
CA ARG A 212 6.36 -18.82 27.29
C ARG A 212 7.51 -18.78 26.29
N LEU A 213 7.51 -17.81 25.37
CA LEU A 213 8.58 -17.64 24.39
C LEU A 213 9.88 -17.16 25.05
N ALA A 214 9.79 -16.26 26.03
CA ALA A 214 10.93 -15.79 26.82
C ALA A 214 11.66 -16.98 27.49
N ARG A 215 10.92 -17.88 28.14
CA ARG A 215 11.48 -19.12 28.71
C ARG A 215 12.11 -20.04 27.67
N ALA A 216 11.47 -20.20 26.50
CA ALA A 216 11.99 -21.05 25.43
C ALA A 216 13.28 -20.51 24.79
N THR A 217 13.48 -19.18 24.82
CA THR A 217 14.65 -18.49 24.25
C THR A 217 15.72 -18.13 25.28
N GLY A 218 15.45 -18.37 26.57
CA GLY A 218 16.36 -17.98 27.66
C GLY A 218 16.44 -16.46 27.88
N LEU A 219 15.42 -15.71 27.47
CA LEU A 219 15.35 -14.26 27.60
C LEU A 219 14.48 -13.84 28.80
N GLU A 220 14.76 -12.68 29.36
CA GLU A 220 13.85 -11.99 30.27
C GLU A 220 12.58 -11.53 29.53
N LEU A 221 11.45 -11.43 30.24
CA LEU A 221 10.14 -11.11 29.64
C LEU A 221 10.17 -9.83 28.79
N LEU A 222 10.72 -8.74 29.33
CA LEU A 222 10.80 -7.45 28.63
C LEU A 222 11.82 -7.49 27.48
N ALA A 223 12.92 -8.22 27.65
CA ALA A 223 13.92 -8.41 26.59
C ALA A 223 13.33 -9.20 25.41
N CYS A 224 12.53 -10.23 25.69
CA CYS A 224 11.79 -10.98 24.69
C CYS A 224 10.78 -10.08 23.96
N ALA A 225 9.97 -9.29 24.68
CA ALA A 225 9.02 -8.37 24.07
C ALA A 225 9.70 -7.35 23.14
N ARG A 226 10.80 -6.73 23.58
CA ARG A 226 11.61 -5.82 22.73
C ARG A 226 12.19 -6.56 21.53
N GLY A 227 12.68 -7.78 21.73
CA GLY A 227 13.17 -8.65 20.65
C GLY A 227 12.11 -8.88 19.56
N ILE A 228 10.86 -9.14 19.96
CA ILE A 228 9.73 -9.31 19.02
C ILE A 228 9.57 -8.06 18.16
N LEU A 229 9.52 -6.88 18.77
CA LEU A 229 9.37 -5.62 18.03
C LEU A 229 10.58 -5.32 17.13
N ARG A 230 11.81 -5.61 17.59
CA ARG A 230 13.04 -5.43 16.78
C ARG A 230 13.04 -6.31 15.54
N VAL A 231 12.60 -7.57 15.67
CA VAL A 231 12.49 -8.50 14.54
C VAL A 231 11.40 -8.04 13.58
N ALA A 232 10.22 -7.66 14.09
CA ALA A 232 9.14 -7.12 13.27
C ALA A 232 9.58 -5.86 12.49
N ASP A 233 10.23 -4.90 13.16
CA ASP A 233 10.78 -3.70 12.53
C ASP A 233 11.83 -4.02 11.47
N ALA A 234 12.66 -5.04 11.68
CA ALA A 234 13.68 -5.43 10.71
C ALA A 234 13.05 -5.99 9.43
N GLU A 235 11.96 -6.76 9.55
CA GLU A 235 11.19 -7.25 8.41
C GLU A 235 10.49 -6.11 7.67
N MET A 236 9.84 -5.18 8.39
CA MET A 236 9.16 -4.02 7.79
C MET A 236 10.14 -3.04 7.15
N ALA A 237 11.30 -2.79 7.77
CA ALA A 237 12.35 -1.97 7.17
C ALA A 237 12.92 -2.58 5.88
N ARG A 238 12.96 -3.91 5.76
CA ARG A 238 13.34 -4.58 4.51
C ARG A 238 12.29 -4.33 3.42
N ALA A 239 11.00 -4.46 3.74
CA ALA A 239 9.91 -4.16 2.81
C ALA A 239 9.95 -2.70 2.32
N LEU A 240 10.24 -1.75 3.20
CA LEU A 240 10.42 -0.33 2.85
C LEU A 240 11.62 -0.10 1.91
N ARG A 241 12.71 -0.86 2.07
CA ARG A 241 13.90 -0.79 1.20
C ARG A 241 13.66 -1.36 -0.20
N VAL A 242 12.80 -2.38 -0.33
CA VAL A 242 12.39 -2.95 -1.62
C VAL A 242 11.69 -1.90 -2.49
N MET A 243 10.87 -1.04 -1.87
CA MET A 243 10.16 0.02 -2.60
C MET A 243 11.00 1.28 -2.83
N THR A 244 12.15 1.41 -2.17
CA THR A 244 13.01 2.60 -2.23
C THR A 244 14.37 2.28 -2.86
N VAL A 245 15.34 1.86 -2.04
CA VAL A 245 16.75 1.66 -2.41
C VAL A 245 16.91 0.70 -3.58
N GLU A 246 16.19 -0.43 -3.56
CA GLU A 246 16.27 -1.44 -4.62
C GLU A 246 15.71 -0.96 -5.97
N ARG A 247 15.02 0.18 -5.97
CA ARG A 247 14.44 0.85 -7.14
C ARG A 247 15.10 2.20 -7.44
N GLY A 248 16.27 2.48 -6.83
CA GLY A 248 17.03 3.71 -7.06
C GLY A 248 16.41 4.96 -6.44
N VAL A 249 15.51 4.81 -5.47
CA VAL A 249 14.88 5.93 -4.74
C VAL A 249 15.56 6.07 -3.38
N ASP A 250 16.07 7.27 -3.09
CA ASP A 250 16.64 7.60 -1.78
C ASP A 250 15.52 7.94 -0.78
N PRO A 251 15.27 7.11 0.25
CA PRO A 251 14.18 7.35 1.20
C PRO A 251 14.37 8.64 2.03
N ARG A 252 15.59 9.17 2.17
CA ARG A 252 15.87 10.34 3.01
C ARG A 252 15.21 11.62 2.51
N GLY A 253 14.87 11.67 1.21
CA GLY A 253 14.12 12.76 0.60
C GLY A 253 12.61 12.68 0.80
N PHE A 254 12.10 11.67 1.51
CA PHE A 254 10.67 11.42 1.68
C PHE A 254 10.23 11.64 3.13
N ALA A 255 8.96 12.00 3.31
CA ALA A 255 8.29 11.82 4.60
C ALA A 255 7.68 10.41 4.69
N LEU A 256 7.73 9.78 5.88
CA LEU A 256 7.07 8.50 6.12
C LEU A 256 5.59 8.77 6.48
N LEU A 257 4.66 8.41 5.60
CA LEU A 257 3.24 8.43 5.89
C LEU A 257 2.82 7.10 6.52
N ALA A 258 2.57 7.10 7.84
CA ALA A 258 2.17 5.91 8.57
C ALA A 258 0.66 5.90 8.85
N TYR A 259 0.01 4.79 8.51
CA TYR A 259 -1.42 4.59 8.72
C TYR A 259 -1.74 3.10 8.93
N GLY A 260 -3.02 2.77 9.02
CA GLY A 260 -3.47 1.52 9.62
C GLY A 260 -3.41 1.61 11.16
N GLY A 261 -4.14 0.72 11.83
CA GLY A 261 -4.29 0.77 13.30
C GLY A 261 -2.98 0.60 14.06
N ALA A 262 -1.98 -0.06 13.46
CA ALA A 262 -0.68 -0.31 14.06
C ALA A 262 0.47 0.53 13.45
N GLY A 263 0.20 1.33 12.42
CA GLY A 263 1.26 2.05 11.69
C GLY A 263 2.05 3.01 12.58
N GLY A 264 1.34 3.82 13.37
CA GLY A 264 1.94 4.80 14.27
C GLY A 264 2.80 4.21 15.39
N LEU A 265 2.63 2.92 15.71
CA LEU A 265 3.43 2.25 16.74
C LEU A 265 4.91 2.17 16.31
N HIS A 266 5.15 1.83 15.04
CA HIS A 266 6.48 1.54 14.51
C HIS A 266 7.09 2.69 13.70
N ALA A 267 6.29 3.70 13.35
CA ALA A 267 6.64 4.70 12.34
C ALA A 267 7.96 5.43 12.61
N ALA A 268 8.14 6.01 13.80
CA ALA A 268 9.36 6.76 14.13
C ALA A 268 10.62 5.86 14.14
N GLY A 269 10.49 4.62 14.64
CA GLY A 269 11.59 3.64 14.61
C GLY A 269 11.99 3.22 13.20
N LEU A 270 11.00 3.00 12.33
CA LEU A 270 11.24 2.69 10.92
C LEU A 270 11.84 3.88 10.17
N ALA A 271 11.35 5.10 10.42
CA ALA A 271 11.87 6.32 9.84
C ALA A 271 13.36 6.53 10.18
N ALA A 272 13.72 6.40 11.46
CA ALA A 272 15.11 6.50 11.91
C ALA A 272 16.03 5.49 11.20
N ARG A 273 15.59 4.23 11.04
CA ARG A 273 16.35 3.16 10.34
C ARG A 273 16.53 3.39 8.84
N LEU A 274 15.73 4.27 8.25
CA LEU A 274 15.79 4.66 6.84
C LEU A 274 16.42 6.04 6.64
N GLY A 275 16.78 6.74 7.73
CA GLY A 275 17.28 8.11 7.67
C GLY A 275 16.21 9.14 7.29
N ILE A 276 14.93 8.82 7.54
CA ILE A 276 13.80 9.73 7.33
C ILE A 276 13.62 10.57 8.59
N GLY A 277 13.69 11.90 8.43
CA GLY A 277 13.55 12.84 9.55
C GLY A 277 12.10 13.26 9.86
N ARG A 278 11.12 12.89 9.02
CA ARG A 278 9.73 13.31 9.16
C ARG A 278 8.75 12.15 9.01
N VAL A 279 7.79 12.06 9.94
CA VAL A 279 6.68 11.11 9.90
C VAL A 279 5.36 11.86 9.90
N LEU A 280 4.42 11.43 9.07
CA LEU A 280 3.04 11.89 9.06
C LEU A 280 2.13 10.77 9.56
N VAL A 281 1.27 11.07 10.52
CA VAL A 281 0.19 10.16 10.96
C VAL A 281 -1.14 10.91 10.87
N PRO A 282 -1.96 10.65 9.84
CA PRO A 282 -3.26 11.30 9.69
C PRO A 282 -4.18 10.98 10.87
N ARG A 283 -5.04 11.94 11.25
CA ARG A 283 -6.05 11.75 12.30
C ARG A 283 -6.88 10.49 12.12
N ALA A 284 -7.28 10.21 10.87
CA ALA A 284 -8.06 9.04 10.50
C ALA A 284 -7.18 7.85 10.07
N GLY A 285 -5.95 7.74 10.59
CA GLY A 285 -4.95 6.75 10.17
C GLY A 285 -5.46 5.31 10.20
N GLY A 286 -6.25 4.94 11.22
CA GLY A 286 -6.84 3.59 11.33
C GLY A 286 -7.85 3.23 10.24
N VAL A 287 -8.41 4.23 9.54
CA VAL A 287 -9.42 4.06 8.47
C VAL A 287 -9.02 4.80 7.18
N LEU A 288 -7.74 5.11 7.00
CA LEU A 288 -7.27 5.96 5.89
C LEU A 288 -7.62 5.36 4.52
N SER A 289 -7.53 4.04 4.38
CA SER A 289 -7.92 3.35 3.14
C SER A 289 -9.42 3.50 2.81
N ALA A 290 -10.28 3.65 3.82
CA ALA A 290 -11.70 3.95 3.61
C ALA A 290 -11.93 5.40 3.16
N LEU A 291 -11.12 6.35 3.65
CA LEU A 291 -11.12 7.73 3.14
C LEU A 291 -10.74 7.75 1.66
N GLY A 292 -9.70 7.02 1.27
CA GLY A 292 -9.27 6.94 -0.13
C GLY A 292 -10.30 6.26 -1.03
N LEU A 293 -10.97 5.21 -0.55
CA LEU A 293 -12.15 4.63 -1.23
C LEU A 293 -13.24 5.69 -1.44
N ALA A 294 -13.58 6.45 -0.41
CA ALA A 294 -14.62 7.48 -0.47
C ALA A 294 -14.24 8.65 -1.40
N ALA A 295 -12.95 8.89 -1.61
CA ALA A 295 -12.41 9.94 -2.47
C ALA A 295 -12.11 9.49 -3.91
N ALA A 296 -12.13 8.17 -4.15
CA ALA A 296 -11.66 7.60 -5.40
C ALA A 296 -12.54 8.03 -6.59
N GLU A 297 -11.88 8.37 -7.68
CA GLU A 297 -12.55 8.71 -8.94
C GLU A 297 -13.02 7.45 -9.66
N ARG A 298 -14.05 7.60 -10.51
CA ARG A 298 -14.42 6.52 -11.43
C ARG A 298 -13.25 6.25 -12.37
N ARG A 299 -12.85 4.99 -12.50
CA ARG A 299 -11.76 4.58 -13.37
C ARG A 299 -12.15 3.39 -14.24
N THR A 300 -11.68 3.37 -15.47
CA THR A 300 -11.73 2.21 -16.36
C THR A 300 -10.43 2.11 -17.11
N ASP A 301 -9.75 0.97 -16.99
CA ASP A 301 -8.51 0.71 -17.70
C ASP A 301 -8.76 -0.25 -18.88
N VAL A 302 -8.26 0.12 -20.05
CA VAL A 302 -8.35 -0.66 -21.28
C VAL A 302 -6.95 -0.85 -21.86
N ALA A 303 -6.62 -2.06 -22.28
CA ALA A 303 -5.36 -2.36 -22.96
C ALA A 303 -5.65 -3.10 -24.26
N ARG A 304 -4.97 -2.70 -25.34
CA ARG A 304 -5.10 -3.32 -26.67
C ARG A 304 -3.73 -3.55 -27.27
N THR A 305 -3.41 -4.80 -27.53
CA THR A 305 -2.22 -5.18 -28.32
C THR A 305 -2.42 -4.79 -29.78
N VAL A 306 -1.45 -4.10 -30.38
CA VAL A 306 -1.51 -3.63 -31.79
C VAL A 306 -0.33 -4.10 -32.65
N LEU A 307 0.85 -4.34 -32.06
CA LEU A 307 2.07 -4.84 -32.74
C LEU A 307 2.39 -4.10 -34.06
N LEU A 308 2.52 -2.78 -34.00
CA LEU A 308 2.83 -1.92 -35.14
C LEU A 308 4.31 -1.54 -35.15
N ARG A 309 4.90 -1.30 -36.32
CA ARG A 309 6.34 -1.01 -36.48
C ARG A 309 6.58 0.16 -37.41
N GLY A 310 7.59 0.98 -37.11
CA GLY A 310 8.06 2.07 -37.97
C GLY A 310 6.90 2.96 -38.42
N ASP A 311 6.77 3.15 -39.73
CA ASP A 311 5.75 4.03 -40.34
C ASP A 311 4.30 3.57 -40.10
N ALA A 312 4.08 2.33 -39.66
CA ALA A 312 2.74 1.87 -39.26
C ALA A 312 2.28 2.45 -37.91
N ILE A 313 3.18 3.08 -37.14
CA ILE A 313 2.84 3.81 -35.92
C ILE A 313 2.34 5.20 -36.33
N THR A 314 1.06 5.27 -36.72
CA THR A 314 0.41 6.52 -37.15
C THR A 314 -0.32 7.21 -36.00
N PRO A 315 -0.64 8.51 -36.11
CA PRO A 315 -1.46 9.20 -35.11
C PRO A 315 -2.81 8.52 -34.82
N GLU A 316 -3.44 7.93 -35.83
CA GLU A 316 -4.70 7.21 -35.71
C GLU A 316 -4.53 5.92 -34.89
N ALA A 317 -3.44 5.19 -35.10
CA ALA A 317 -3.11 4.02 -34.31
C ALA A 317 -2.83 4.37 -32.83
N LEU A 318 -2.27 5.54 -32.57
CA LEU A 318 -1.97 6.04 -31.22
C LEU A 318 -3.19 6.63 -30.51
N ALA A 319 -4.23 7.07 -31.24
CA ALA A 319 -5.42 7.66 -30.65
C ALA A 319 -6.26 6.69 -29.79
N GLY A 320 -6.07 5.39 -29.97
CA GLY A 320 -6.84 4.37 -29.27
C GLY A 320 -8.27 4.24 -29.82
N THR A 321 -9.13 3.51 -29.11
CA THR A 321 -10.53 3.32 -29.54
C THR A 321 -11.54 3.78 -28.49
N THR A 322 -11.05 4.24 -27.33
CA THR A 322 -11.93 4.67 -26.26
C THR A 322 -12.37 6.10 -26.49
N VAL A 323 -13.68 6.34 -26.34
CA VAL A 323 -14.30 7.65 -26.48
C VAL A 323 -14.71 8.14 -25.09
N ALA A 324 -14.19 9.30 -24.69
CA ALA A 324 -14.53 9.91 -23.42
C ALA A 324 -15.97 10.40 -23.45
N ARG A 325 -16.73 10.15 -22.39
CA ARG A 325 -18.02 10.80 -22.16
C ARG A 325 -17.80 12.20 -21.58
N ALA A 326 -18.85 13.01 -21.55
CA ALA A 326 -18.81 14.32 -20.88
C ALA A 326 -18.35 14.15 -19.42
N GLY A 327 -17.34 14.94 -19.01
CA GLY A 327 -16.73 14.86 -17.67
C GLY A 327 -15.65 13.79 -17.51
N GLU A 328 -15.41 12.94 -18.51
CA GLU A 328 -14.33 11.96 -18.48
C GLU A 328 -13.05 12.49 -19.16
N ARG A 329 -11.90 12.11 -18.62
CA ARG A 329 -10.58 12.31 -19.24
C ARG A 329 -9.97 10.97 -19.61
N ILE A 330 -9.22 10.94 -20.73
CA ILE A 330 -8.48 9.76 -21.16
C ILE A 330 -6.99 10.06 -21.04
N GLU A 331 -6.31 9.25 -20.24
CA GLU A 331 -4.87 9.20 -20.16
C GLU A 331 -4.36 8.02 -20.99
N ARG A 332 -3.28 8.22 -21.76
CA ARG A 332 -2.72 7.19 -22.63
C ARG A 332 -1.30 6.82 -22.24
N ALA A 333 -1.01 5.53 -22.38
CA ALA A 333 0.32 4.99 -22.28
C ALA A 333 0.57 3.98 -23.40
N TYR A 334 1.81 3.89 -23.83
CA TYR A 334 2.23 3.10 -24.99
C TYR A 334 3.36 2.17 -24.56
N ASP A 335 3.17 0.86 -24.71
CA ASP A 335 4.23 -0.12 -24.50
C ASP A 335 5.06 -0.22 -25.78
N LEU A 336 6.29 0.27 -25.70
CA LEU A 336 7.19 0.44 -26.85
C LEU A 336 8.47 -0.37 -26.65
N ARG A 337 9.08 -0.81 -27.75
CA ARG A 337 10.40 -1.43 -27.75
C ARG A 337 11.12 -1.19 -29.07
N TYR A 338 12.44 -1.33 -29.09
CA TYR A 338 13.13 -1.48 -30.37
C TYR A 338 12.84 -2.87 -30.96
N ALA A 339 12.74 -2.95 -32.28
CA ALA A 339 12.50 -4.21 -32.98
C ALA A 339 13.59 -5.23 -32.61
N GLY A 340 13.17 -6.44 -32.22
CA GLY A 340 14.07 -7.50 -31.76
C GLY A 340 14.36 -7.48 -30.26
N GLN A 341 13.98 -6.43 -29.52
CA GLN A 341 14.04 -6.45 -28.06
C GLN A 341 12.97 -7.34 -27.45
N ALA A 342 13.29 -7.95 -26.31
CA ALA A 342 12.38 -8.85 -25.61
C ALA A 342 11.40 -8.13 -24.67
N PHE A 343 11.74 -6.93 -24.18
CA PHE A 343 10.98 -6.22 -23.14
C PHE A 343 10.57 -4.83 -23.60
N GLU A 344 9.40 -4.41 -23.15
CA GLU A 344 8.78 -3.13 -23.45
C GLU A 344 9.06 -2.09 -22.34
N LEU A 345 9.12 -0.82 -22.71
CA LEU A 345 9.00 0.32 -21.80
C LEU A 345 7.65 1.00 -22.02
N THR A 346 6.93 1.27 -20.94
CA THR A 346 5.66 1.99 -20.98
C THR A 346 5.91 3.50 -20.95
N VAL A 347 5.56 4.20 -22.03
CA VAL A 347 5.67 5.66 -22.14
C VAL A 347 4.28 6.29 -22.03
N ARG A 348 4.06 7.11 -20.99
CA ARG A 348 2.84 7.91 -20.84
C ARG A 348 2.94 9.16 -21.71
N SER A 349 1.92 9.44 -22.51
CA SER A 349 1.90 10.61 -23.40
C SER A 349 0.48 11.12 -23.62
N GLY A 350 0.31 12.45 -23.61
CA GLY A 350 -0.94 13.12 -23.96
C GLY A 350 -1.08 13.43 -25.46
N THR A 351 -0.03 13.18 -26.24
CA THR A 351 -0.01 13.40 -27.69
C THR A 351 -0.05 12.10 -28.47
N THR A 352 -0.67 12.14 -29.64
CA THR A 352 -0.67 11.07 -30.65
C THR A 352 0.36 11.30 -31.75
N ASP A 353 1.35 12.17 -31.54
CA ASP A 353 2.47 12.39 -32.47
C ASP A 353 3.53 11.27 -32.30
N PRO A 354 3.76 10.42 -33.33
CA PRO A 354 4.75 9.35 -33.26
C PRO A 354 6.18 9.84 -33.01
N ALA A 355 6.54 11.03 -33.52
CA ALA A 355 7.89 11.57 -33.36
C ALA A 355 8.15 12.03 -31.92
N VAL A 356 7.13 12.60 -31.26
CA VAL A 356 7.22 12.93 -29.83
C VAL A 356 7.32 11.65 -29.00
N LEU A 357 6.51 10.64 -29.33
CA LEU A 357 6.52 9.37 -28.63
C LEU A 357 7.87 8.64 -28.75
N ARG A 358 8.48 8.66 -29.93
CA ARG A 358 9.84 8.14 -30.17
C ARG A 358 10.86 8.82 -29.26
N ARG A 359 10.90 10.15 -29.23
CA ARG A 359 11.84 10.90 -28.37
C ARG A 359 11.64 10.59 -26.88
N ALA A 360 10.40 10.46 -26.44
CA ALA A 360 10.08 10.09 -25.07
C ALA A 360 10.54 8.66 -24.74
N PHE A 361 10.38 7.72 -25.68
CA PHE A 361 10.89 6.36 -25.54
C PHE A 361 12.42 6.32 -25.48
N ASP A 362 13.13 6.99 -26.39
CA ASP A 362 14.59 7.02 -26.40
C ASP A 362 15.14 7.61 -25.08
N ALA A 363 14.51 8.66 -24.56
CA ALA A 363 14.88 9.23 -23.26
C ALA A 363 14.66 8.23 -22.11
N ALA A 364 13.51 7.55 -22.07
CA ALA A 364 13.22 6.53 -21.06
C ALA A 364 14.16 5.32 -21.17
N HIS A 365 14.54 4.93 -22.40
CA HIS A 365 15.48 3.84 -22.65
C HIS A 365 16.88 4.21 -22.16
N ARG A 366 17.33 5.45 -22.42
CA ARG A 366 18.61 5.97 -21.93
C ARG A 366 18.66 6.06 -20.41
N GLU A 367 17.58 6.50 -19.77
CA GLU A 367 17.46 6.52 -18.32
C GLU A 367 17.54 5.11 -17.72
N ARG A 368 16.81 4.15 -18.30
CA ARG A 368 16.70 2.80 -17.75
C ARG A 368 17.91 1.91 -18.01
N TYR A 369 18.51 2.02 -19.20
CA TYR A 369 19.53 1.10 -19.71
C TYR A 369 20.86 1.78 -20.05
N GLY A 370 20.94 3.11 -19.96
CA GLY A 370 22.17 3.88 -20.20
C GLY A 370 22.45 4.23 -21.66
N PHE A 371 21.59 3.85 -22.60
CA PHE A 371 21.75 4.16 -24.03
C PHE A 371 20.40 4.28 -24.74
N ASP A 372 20.41 4.79 -25.97
CA ASP A 372 19.31 4.76 -26.94
C ASP A 372 19.88 4.41 -28.32
N ASP A 373 19.01 3.93 -29.22
CA ASP A 373 19.39 3.59 -30.60
C ASP A 373 18.54 4.42 -31.58
N PRO A 374 19.08 5.48 -32.20
CA PRO A 374 18.36 6.32 -33.13
C PRO A 374 18.00 5.60 -34.45
N ASP A 375 18.77 4.59 -34.84
CA ASP A 375 18.61 3.87 -36.11
C ASP A 375 17.67 2.65 -35.99
N ALA A 376 17.45 2.16 -34.76
CA ALA A 376 16.54 1.06 -34.50
C ALA A 376 15.08 1.40 -34.84
N VAL A 377 14.39 0.42 -35.42
CA VAL A 377 12.96 0.50 -35.71
C VAL A 377 12.18 0.42 -34.41
N LEU A 378 11.33 1.41 -34.15
CA LEU A 378 10.41 1.40 -33.01
C LEU A 378 9.22 0.45 -33.28
N GLU A 379 8.85 -0.32 -32.27
CA GLU A 379 7.68 -1.19 -32.27
C GLU A 379 6.71 -0.77 -31.15
N LEU A 380 5.45 -0.55 -31.51
CA LEU A 380 4.34 -0.33 -30.60
C LEU A 380 3.62 -1.66 -30.34
N VAL A 381 3.77 -2.17 -29.12
CA VAL A 381 3.21 -3.46 -28.73
C VAL A 381 1.76 -3.30 -28.26
N THR A 382 1.52 -2.39 -27.31
CA THR A 382 0.21 -2.21 -26.66
C THR A 382 -0.13 -0.74 -26.50
N VAL A 383 -1.37 -0.37 -26.79
CA VAL A 383 -1.96 0.93 -26.41
C VAL A 383 -2.78 0.71 -25.14
N ARG A 384 -2.52 1.53 -24.11
CA ARG A 384 -3.22 1.51 -22.82
C ARG A 384 -3.97 2.84 -22.64
N GLU A 385 -5.25 2.74 -22.32
CA GLU A 385 -6.16 3.88 -22.13
C GLU A 385 -6.74 3.79 -20.72
N THR A 386 -6.50 4.80 -19.89
CA THR A 386 -7.12 4.94 -18.58
C THR A 386 -8.16 6.07 -18.66
N VAL A 387 -9.43 5.69 -18.59
CA VAL A 387 -10.55 6.63 -18.50
C VAL A 387 -10.77 6.97 -17.04
N ARG A 388 -10.80 8.26 -16.72
CA ARG A 388 -11.07 8.76 -15.38
C ARG A 388 -12.25 9.71 -15.42
N GLY A 389 -13.26 9.46 -14.61
CA GLY A 389 -14.47 10.27 -14.49
C GLY A 389 -14.46 11.14 -13.23
N ASP A 390 -15.65 11.57 -12.82
CA ASP A 390 -15.83 12.38 -11.63
C ASP A 390 -15.27 11.71 -10.37
N ALA A 391 -14.70 12.54 -9.50
CA ALA A 391 -14.35 12.22 -8.14
C ALA A 391 -15.22 13.04 -7.18
N PRO A 392 -15.67 12.48 -6.06
CA PRO A 392 -16.27 13.29 -5.01
C PRO A 392 -15.24 14.31 -4.48
N THR A 393 -15.70 15.54 -4.26
CA THR A 393 -14.86 16.55 -3.59
C THR A 393 -14.78 16.19 -2.11
N VAL A 394 -13.56 15.95 -1.62
CA VAL A 394 -13.31 15.66 -0.22
C VAL A 394 -12.73 16.90 0.45
N THR A 395 -13.46 17.42 1.44
CA THR A 395 -12.98 18.48 2.32
C THR A 395 -12.60 17.86 3.65
N LEU A 396 -11.33 17.98 4.04
CA LEU A 396 -10.91 17.58 5.37
C LEU A 396 -11.41 18.63 6.38
N GLY A 397 -12.00 18.16 7.47
CA GLY A 397 -12.39 19.05 8.57
C GLY A 397 -11.17 19.69 9.23
N SER A 398 -11.37 20.85 9.85
CA SER A 398 -10.44 21.41 10.82
C SER A 398 -10.59 20.68 12.16
N GLY A 399 -9.48 20.39 12.83
CA GLY A 399 -9.52 19.72 14.12
C GLY A 399 -8.18 19.56 14.83
N GLY A 400 -7.11 20.14 14.28
CA GLY A 400 -5.88 20.33 15.04
C GLY A 400 -6.05 21.35 16.14
N ASP A 401 -5.46 21.06 17.29
CA ASP A 401 -5.31 21.98 18.41
C ASP A 401 -3.92 22.62 18.45
N GLY A 402 -3.05 22.29 17.49
CA GLY A 402 -1.65 22.73 17.47
C GLY A 402 -0.80 22.15 18.58
N THR A 403 -1.31 21.16 19.33
CA THR A 403 -0.61 20.59 20.48
C THR A 403 0.70 19.95 20.02
N THR A 404 1.76 20.23 20.78
CA THR A 404 3.08 19.64 20.55
C THR A 404 3.45 18.74 21.71
N THR A 405 3.96 17.54 21.41
CA THR A 405 4.42 16.55 22.38
C THR A 405 5.85 16.16 22.09
N ALA A 406 6.76 16.38 23.04
CA ALA A 406 8.12 15.87 22.96
C ALA A 406 8.19 14.43 23.48
N GLY A 407 8.99 13.59 22.83
CA GLY A 407 9.23 12.23 23.29
C GLY A 407 10.19 12.15 24.50
N PRO A 408 10.18 11.05 25.26
CA PRO A 408 9.38 9.83 25.03
C PRO A 408 7.91 10.01 25.45
N ALA A 409 6.98 9.74 24.54
CA ALA A 409 5.55 9.85 24.78
C ALA A 409 4.75 8.88 23.90
N VAL A 410 3.50 8.63 24.27
CA VAL A 410 2.52 7.93 23.45
C VAL A 410 1.36 8.87 23.18
N VAL A 411 1.13 9.20 21.91
CA VAL A 411 0.01 10.03 21.45
C VAL A 411 -1.10 9.10 20.97
N ARG A 412 -2.32 9.31 21.47
CA ARG A 412 -3.50 8.54 21.08
C ARG A 412 -4.32 9.35 20.10
N LEU A 413 -4.60 8.76 18.94
CA LEU A 413 -5.51 9.29 17.95
C LEU A 413 -6.77 8.41 17.93
N ASP A 414 -7.84 8.91 17.32
CA ASP A 414 -9.04 8.11 17.12
C ASP A 414 -8.73 6.95 16.15
N GLY A 415 -8.67 5.72 16.69
CA GLY A 415 -8.35 4.51 15.93
C GLY A 415 -6.87 4.25 15.65
N ALA A 416 -5.93 5.02 16.23
CA ALA A 416 -4.50 4.76 16.10
C ALA A 416 -3.70 5.14 17.35
N THR A 417 -2.57 4.48 17.57
CA THR A 417 -1.60 4.83 18.60
C THR A 417 -0.29 5.21 17.94
N VAL A 418 0.31 6.30 18.39
CA VAL A 418 1.60 6.79 17.91
C VAL A 418 2.62 6.80 19.03
N VAL A 419 3.78 6.19 18.79
CA VAL A 419 4.92 6.29 19.70
C VAL A 419 5.79 7.45 19.24
N VAL A 420 6.04 8.39 20.14
CA VAL A 420 6.96 9.52 19.96
C VAL A 420 8.21 9.20 20.77
N PRO A 421 9.26 8.61 20.18
CA PRO A 421 10.45 8.23 20.92
C PRO A 421 11.26 9.48 21.33
N ARG A 422 12.23 9.28 22.22
CA ARG A 422 13.19 10.33 22.59
C ARG A 422 13.88 10.88 21.34
N GLY A 423 14.12 12.19 21.31
CA GLY A 423 14.70 12.86 20.13
C GLY A 423 13.68 13.10 19.01
N TRP A 424 12.38 12.94 19.27
CA TRP A 424 11.32 13.31 18.34
C TRP A 424 10.32 14.24 19.02
N THR A 425 9.76 15.15 18.21
CA THR A 425 8.65 16.01 18.60
C THR A 425 7.48 15.79 17.66
N ALA A 426 6.28 15.68 18.19
CA ALA A 426 5.05 15.50 17.45
C ALA A 426 4.17 16.73 17.56
N GLY A 427 3.85 17.39 16.44
CA GLY A 427 2.93 18.53 16.38
C GLY A 427 1.72 18.23 15.49
N THR A 428 0.55 18.73 15.84
CA THR A 428 -0.69 18.50 15.07
C THR A 428 -0.97 19.67 14.12
N ASP A 429 -1.22 19.41 12.84
CA ASP A 429 -1.67 20.43 11.88
C ASP A 429 -3.18 20.73 11.96
N ASP A 430 -3.65 21.72 11.22
CA ASP A 430 -5.05 22.16 11.22
C ASP A 430 -6.06 21.04 10.88
N HIS A 431 -5.63 20.02 10.13
CA HIS A 431 -6.46 18.87 9.74
C HIS A 431 -6.40 17.71 10.76
N GLY A 432 -5.61 17.85 11.81
CA GLY A 432 -5.41 16.82 12.83
C GLY A 432 -4.34 15.79 12.47
N THR A 433 -3.57 15.99 11.39
CA THR A 433 -2.43 15.12 11.06
C THR A 433 -1.32 15.41 12.04
N LEU A 434 -0.76 14.35 12.63
CA LEU A 434 0.40 14.44 13.50
C LEU A 434 1.68 14.41 12.66
N HIS A 435 2.52 15.43 12.82
CA HIS A 435 3.83 15.57 12.20
C HIS A 435 4.89 15.28 13.24
N LEU A 436 5.58 14.14 13.13
CA LEU A 436 6.74 13.87 13.96
C LEU A 436 7.99 14.30 13.22
N VAL A 437 8.85 15.03 13.92
CA VAL A 437 10.13 15.51 13.41
C VAL A 437 11.23 15.00 14.32
N ALA A 438 12.27 14.40 13.73
CA ALA A 438 13.47 13.98 14.44
C ALA A 438 14.35 15.20 14.75
N ASP A 439 14.91 15.22 15.95
CA ASP A 439 15.96 16.15 16.34
C ASP A 439 17.32 15.55 15.97
N ASP A 440 17.97 16.10 14.94
CA ASP A 440 19.28 15.65 14.48
C ASP A 440 20.37 15.73 15.57
N ALA A 441 20.16 16.53 16.63
CA ALA A 441 21.10 16.67 17.73
C ALA A 441 20.95 15.58 18.81
N VAL A 442 19.84 14.82 18.82
CA VAL A 442 19.55 13.80 19.81
C VAL A 442 19.53 12.43 19.13
N PRO A 443 20.50 11.53 19.42
CA PRO A 443 20.43 10.17 18.93
C PRO A 443 19.10 9.55 19.36
N ALA A 444 18.28 9.17 18.38
CA ALA A 444 17.01 8.50 18.61
C ALA A 444 17.21 6.99 18.39
N PRO A 445 17.57 6.20 19.43
CA PRO A 445 17.51 4.76 19.32
C PRO A 445 16.07 4.34 19.00
N ALA A 446 15.88 3.12 18.48
CA ALA A 446 14.53 2.65 18.20
C ALA A 446 13.67 2.74 19.48
N PRO A 447 12.34 2.95 19.39
CA PRO A 447 11.51 3.25 20.57
C PRO A 447 11.55 2.20 21.70
N TRP A 448 12.12 1.02 21.42
CA TRP A 448 12.22 -0.16 22.27
C TRP A 448 13.65 -0.47 22.75
N GLU A 449 14.64 0.35 22.41
CA GLU A 449 16.02 0.18 22.85
C GLU A 449 16.29 0.97 24.15
N ASP A 450 16.96 0.34 25.12
CA ASP A 450 17.45 1.03 26.31
C ASP A 450 18.66 1.92 25.93
N GLU A 451 18.90 2.99 26.69
CA GLU A 451 20.17 3.72 26.63
C GLU A 451 21.31 2.78 27.01
N ALA A 452 22.33 2.70 26.16
CA ALA A 452 23.56 1.95 26.43
C ALA A 452 24.43 2.65 27.49
#